data_AF-A0ABD4Q4V9-F1
#
_entry.id   AF-A0ABD4Q4V9-F1
#
_cell.length_a   1.000
_cell.length_b   1.000
_cell.length_c   1.000
_cell.angle_alpha   90.00
_cell.angle_beta   90.00
_cell.angle_gamma   90.00
#
_symmetry.space_group_name_H-M   'P 1'
#
loop_
_entity.id
_entity.type
_entity.pdbx_description
1 polymer ?
#
loop_
_entity_poly.entity_id
_entity_poly.type
_entity_poly.pdbx_seq_one_letter_code
_entity_poly.pdbx_strand_id
1 'polypeptide(L)'
;MTVAFVVVTFLQMVFGELVPKNWAIAAPMRVARLVVIPQRIFMAVFGWLVTGLNTTANVVLRLLGFTPQEEPGEARSPEELRASA
;
A
#
# COMPACT_ATOMS: atom_id res chain seq x y z
N MET A 1 10.54 11.77 -41.25
CA MET A 1 9.55 10.95 -40.52
C MET A 1 10.16 10.20 -39.35
N THR A 2 11.28 9.49 -39.53
CA THR A 2 11.96 8.73 -38.45
C THR A 2 12.35 9.57 -37.24
N VAL A 3 12.94 10.76 -37.43
CA VAL A 3 13.35 11.64 -36.32
C VAL A 3 12.14 12.10 -35.49
N ALA A 4 11.04 12.47 -36.15
CA ALA A 4 9.82 12.89 -35.47
C ALA A 4 9.21 11.75 -34.63
N PHE A 5 9.24 10.51 -35.15
CA PHE A 5 8.80 9.33 -34.41
C PHE A 5 9.64 9.07 -33.17
N VAL A 6 10.98 9.09 -33.31
CA VAL A 6 11.90 8.89 -32.18
C VAL A 6 11.67 9.94 -31.10
N VAL A 7 11.49 11.21 -31.48
CA VAL A 7 11.21 12.31 -30.56
C VAL A 7 9.87 12.09 -29.85
N VAL A 8 8.79 11.81 -30.58
CA VAL A 8 7.46 11.56 -29.99
C VAL A 8 7.48 10.36 -29.03
N THR A 9 8.09 9.24 -29.42
CA THR A 9 8.18 8.05 -28.57
C THR A 9 8.99 8.33 -27.30
N PHE A 10 10.11 9.06 -27.41
CA PHE A 10 10.90 9.44 -26.25
C PHE A 10 10.13 10.36 -25.30
N LEU A 11 9.48 11.41 -25.82
CA LEU A 11 8.64 12.29 -25.02
C LEU A 11 7.49 11.52 -24.36
N GLN A 12 6.81 10.63 -25.07
CA GLN A 12 5.73 9.83 -24.52
C GLN A 12 6.21 8.91 -23.39
N MET A 13 7.37 8.26 -23.54
CA MET A 13 7.94 7.40 -22.50
C MET A 13 8.37 8.21 -21.27
N VAL A 14 8.98 9.38 -21.48
CA VAL A 14 9.44 10.26 -20.39
C VAL A 14 8.25 10.82 -19.62
N PHE A 15 7.31 11.47 -20.30
CA PHE A 15 6.19 12.14 -19.64
C PHE A 15 5.06 11.19 -19.24
N GLY A 16 4.86 10.09 -19.96
CA GLY A 16 3.79 9.13 -19.71
C GLY A 16 4.14 8.07 -18.67
N GLU A 17 5.42 7.68 -18.55
CA GLU A 17 5.83 6.58 -17.67
C GLU A 17 6.93 7.00 -16.69
N LEU A 18 8.07 7.48 -17.19
CA LEU A 18 9.25 7.69 -16.34
C LEU A 18 9.07 8.82 -15.33
N VAL A 19 8.47 9.96 -15.70
CA VAL A 19 8.23 11.08 -14.78
C VAL A 19 7.21 10.70 -13.70
N PRO A 20 6.02 10.14 -14.04
CA PRO A 20 5.08 9.67 -13.02
C PRO A 20 5.67 8.58 -12.11
N LYS A 21 6.38 7.61 -12.69
CA LYS A 21 7.02 6.52 -11.94
C LYS A 21 8.12 7.04 -11.02
N ASN A 22 8.97 7.94 -11.53
CA ASN A 22 10.05 8.52 -10.75
C ASN A 22 9.51 9.43 -9.63
N TRP A 23 8.42 10.17 -9.86
CA TRP A 23 7.72 10.91 -8.81
C TRP A 23 7.07 9.99 -7.77
N ALA A 24 6.50 8.86 -8.18
CA ALA A 24 5.94 7.88 -7.25
C ALA A 24 7.01 7.28 -6.34
N ILE A 25 8.22 7.05 -6.87
CA ILE A 25 9.37 6.51 -6.11
C ILE A 25 10.08 7.60 -5.29
N ALA A 26 10.17 8.84 -5.79
CA ALA A 26 10.85 9.95 -5.11
C ALA A 26 10.03 10.55 -3.96
N ALA A 27 8.70 10.45 -4.01
CA ALA A 27 7.81 10.94 -2.95
C ALA A 27 6.85 9.85 -2.43
N PRO A 28 7.37 8.73 -1.87
CA PRO A 28 6.56 7.63 -1.40
C PRO A 28 5.61 8.07 -0.27
N MET A 29 6.01 9.05 0.54
CA MET A 29 5.13 9.66 1.56
C MET A 29 3.94 10.44 0.97
N ARG A 30 4.08 11.09 -0.20
CA ARG A 30 2.95 11.78 -0.86
C ARG A 30 1.99 10.79 -1.50
N VAL A 31 2.52 9.74 -2.13
CA VAL A 31 1.72 8.64 -2.70
C VAL A 31 1.00 7.88 -1.58
N ALA A 32 1.71 7.51 -0.52
CA ALA A 32 1.13 6.88 0.66
C ALA A 32 0.02 7.75 1.27
N ARG A 33 0.23 9.06 1.40
CA ARG A 33 -0.80 9.96 1.92
C ARG A 33 -2.04 10.05 1.04
N LEU A 34 -1.88 9.99 -0.29
CA LEU A 34 -3.00 9.98 -1.23
C LEU A 34 -3.76 8.64 -1.20
N VAL A 35 -3.06 7.52 -1.07
CA VAL A 35 -3.62 6.16 -1.02
C VAL A 35 -4.24 5.82 0.34
N VAL A 36 -3.72 6.39 1.43
CA VAL A 36 -4.26 6.23 2.78
C VAL A 36 -5.70 6.73 2.88
N ILE A 37 -6.09 7.78 2.13
CA ILE A 37 -7.45 8.32 2.17
C ILE A 37 -8.49 7.30 1.66
N PRO A 38 -8.41 6.79 0.42
CA PRO A 38 -9.35 5.78 -0.07
C PRO A 38 -9.26 4.47 0.72
N GLN A 39 -8.07 4.07 1.18
CA GLN A 39 -7.91 2.91 2.06
C GLN A 39 -8.69 3.08 3.38
N ARG A 40 -8.60 4.25 4.02
CA ARG A 40 -9.34 4.52 5.26
C ARG A 40 -10.85 4.53 5.03
N ILE A 41 -11.31 5.02 3.89
CA ILE A 41 -12.74 4.94 3.53
C ILE A 41 -13.16 3.48 3.35
N PHE A 42 -12.39 2.69 2.62
CA PHE A 42 -12.64 1.26 2.47
C PHE A 42 -12.70 0.56 3.82
N MET A 43 -11.75 0.84 4.71
CA MET A 43 -11.71 0.25 6.05
C MET A 43 -12.83 0.77 6.95
N ALA A 44 -13.32 1.99 6.78
CA ALA A 44 -14.48 2.49 7.50
C ALA A 44 -15.77 1.79 7.07
N VAL A 45 -15.91 1.47 5.78
CA VAL A 45 -17.10 0.80 5.22
C VAL A 45 -17.07 -0.71 5.47
N PHE A 46 -15.91 -1.35 5.27
CA PHE A 46 -15.76 -2.81 5.32
C PHE A 46 -15.05 -3.31 6.57
N GLY A 47 -14.63 -2.43 7.48
CA GLY A 47 -13.88 -2.81 8.68
C GLY A 47 -14.64 -3.76 9.59
N TRP A 48 -15.97 -3.59 9.72
CA TRP A 48 -16.80 -4.51 10.50
C TRP A 48 -16.79 -5.93 9.94
N LEU A 49 -16.73 -6.08 8.61
CA LEU A 49 -16.67 -7.37 7.94
C LEU A 49 -15.29 -8.01 8.15
N VAL A 50 -14.22 -7.24 7.99
CA VAL A 50 -12.84 -7.70 8.23
C VAL A 50 -12.69 -8.20 9.68
N THR A 51 -13.19 -7.45 10.66
CA THR A 51 -13.15 -7.85 12.06
C THR A 51 -14.01 -9.09 12.33
N GLY A 52 -15.19 -9.21 11.72
CA GLY A 52 -16.03 -10.40 11.85
C GLY A 52 -15.38 -11.66 11.27
N LEU A 53 -14.72 -11.54 10.12
CA LEU A 53 -13.98 -12.64 9.50
C LEU A 53 -12.76 -13.03 10.33
N ASN A 54 -11.97 -12.07 10.82
CA ASN A 54 -10.84 -12.35 11.71
C ASN A 54 -11.28 -13.03 13.01
N THR A 55 -12.38 -12.55 13.60
CA THR A 55 -12.95 -13.18 14.81
C THR A 55 -13.36 -14.62 14.52
N THR A 56 -14.02 -14.86 13.39
CA THR A 56 -14.44 -16.21 12.97
C THR A 56 -13.22 -17.11 12.74
N ALA A 57 -12.19 -16.61 12.06
CA ALA A 57 -10.93 -17.32 11.85
C ALA A 57 -10.26 -17.69 13.17
N ASN A 58 -10.18 -16.74 14.11
CA ASN A 58 -9.59 -16.96 15.43
C ASN A 58 -10.37 -17.98 16.27
N VAL A 59 -11.71 -17.96 16.19
CA VAL A 59 -12.55 -18.99 16.83
C VAL A 59 -12.28 -20.36 16.23
N VAL A 60 -12.21 -20.47 14.91
CA VAL A 60 -11.90 -21.73 14.22
C VAL A 60 -10.51 -22.24 14.60
N LEU A 61 -9.49 -21.37 14.59
CA LEU A 61 -8.13 -21.72 14.99
C LEU A 61 -8.07 -22.21 16.44
N ARG A 62 -8.78 -21.54 17.36
CA ARG A 62 -8.89 -21.97 18.77
C ARG A 62 -9.56 -23.34 18.90
N LEU A 63 -10.62 -23.59 18.13
CA LEU A 63 -11.30 -24.90 18.11
C LEU A 63 -10.39 -26.02 17.57
N LEU A 64 -9.46 -25.69 16.67
CA LEU A 64 -8.46 -26.61 16.15
C LEU A 64 -7.20 -26.73 17.04
N GLY A 65 -7.14 -26.02 18.18
CA GLY A 65 -6.04 -26.08 19.13
C GLY A 65 -4.84 -25.19 18.79
N PHE A 66 -4.96 -24.30 17.80
CA PHE A 66 -3.92 -23.31 17.47
C PHE A 66 -4.09 -22.03 18.28
N THR A 67 -2.99 -21.44 18.73
CA THR A 67 -2.98 -20.12 19.39
C THR A 67 -3.12 -19.05 18.31
N PRO A 68 -4.17 -18.19 18.31
CA PRO A 68 -4.30 -17.13 17.33
C PRO A 68 -3.12 -16.15 17.45
N GLN A 69 -2.29 -16.08 16.42
CA GLN A 69 -1.26 -15.07 16.25
C GLN A 69 -1.94 -13.77 15.80
N GLU A 70 -2.54 -13.05 16.74
CA GLU A 70 -2.85 -11.64 16.53
C GLU A 70 -1.54 -10.86 16.73
N GLU A 71 -0.71 -10.79 15.69
CA GLU A 71 0.30 -9.75 15.58
C GLU A 71 -0.25 -8.60 14.70
N PRO A 72 -0.98 -7.62 15.25
CA PRO A 72 -0.95 -6.26 14.69
C PRO A 72 0.42 -5.58 14.97
N GLY A 73 1.50 -6.35 15.03
CA GLY A 73 2.81 -5.94 15.56
C GLY A 73 3.84 -5.50 14.53
N GLU A 74 3.65 -5.78 13.23
CA GLU A 74 4.61 -5.34 12.21
C GLU A 74 4.22 -4.03 11.52
N ALA A 75 3.22 -3.31 12.06
CA ALA A 75 3.13 -1.88 11.82
C ALA A 75 4.15 -1.20 12.74
N ARG A 76 5.46 -1.39 12.47
CA ARG A 76 6.51 -0.59 13.11
C ARG A 76 6.06 0.86 13.08
N SER A 77 5.85 1.43 14.27
CA SER A 77 5.45 2.83 14.39
C SER A 77 6.45 3.67 13.58
N PRO A 78 6.01 4.72 12.85
CA PRO A 78 6.90 5.54 12.03
C PRO A 78 8.11 6.10 12.81
N GLU A 79 8.03 6.12 14.13
CA GLU A 79 9.10 6.44 15.07
C GLU A 79 10.25 5.40 15.09
N GLU A 80 9.97 4.11 14.94
CA GLU A 80 10.98 3.04 14.92
C GLU A 80 11.76 2.99 13.60
N LEU A 81 11.13 3.38 12.48
CA LEU A 81 11.79 3.50 11.17
C LEU A 81 12.72 4.71 11.09
N ARG A 82 12.50 5.75 11.90
CA ARG A 82 13.39 6.93 11.99
C ARG A 82 14.59 6.69 12.88
N ALA A 83 14.51 5.75 13.83
CA ALA A 83 15.59 5.42 14.74
C ALA A 83 16.61 4.42 14.15
N SER A 84 16.31 3.78 13.00
CA SER A 84 17.19 2.82 12.31
C SER A 84 17.81 3.36 11.00
N ALA A 85 17.83 4.68 10.80
CA ALA A 85 18.55 5.35 9.72
C ALA A 85 19.60 6.30 10.31
#